data_AF-A0A2V9F9C0-F1
#
_entry.id   AF-A0A2V9F9C0-F1
#
_cell.length_a   1.000
_cell.length_b   1.000
_cell.length_c   1.000
_cell.angle_alpha   90.00
_cell.angle_beta   90.00
_cell.angle_gamma   90.00
#
_symmetry.space_group_name_H-M   'P 1'
#
loop_
_entity.id
_entity.type
_entity.pdbx_description
1 polymer ?
#
loop_
_entity_poly.entity_id
_entity_poly.type
_entity_poly.pdbx_seq_one_letter_code
_entity_poly.pdbx_strand_id
1 'polypeptide(L)'
;MIECAWFEPVAIRRAARFLKLHTEASTRFGRGADPEMAELASRRAAELILQLAGGELLAGVVDIYPGKRAPKKIRVTRSEILRVMGADVPDKEIEASLGGLGFAPVRIDQNRGAEGSLLAAWECTLPSWRAEVEREIDLIEEIARIYGLDKFPPRLPPARQGAARLPHYQAETRLRECLIGLGYREILTIPHVREERDALFRPAGITPAHLSNPLSEEASVLRSTGAVTMAAALEWNLNHGQRNARLFEIGRHYRLHGSHPVETRVLTIGVTGEAREKGLYDTARDFSF
;
A
#
# COMPACT_ATOMS: atom_id res chain seq x y z
N MET A 1 8.24 -38.64 -18.74
CA MET A 1 8.88 -38.18 -17.49
C MET A 1 7.98 -37.12 -16.87
N ILE A 2 7.67 -37.22 -15.57
CA ILE A 2 6.87 -36.23 -14.84
C ILE A 2 7.82 -35.45 -13.95
N GLU A 3 7.87 -34.13 -14.12
CA GLU A 3 8.61 -33.23 -13.24
C GLU A 3 7.63 -32.63 -12.23
N CYS A 4 7.98 -32.71 -10.94
CA CYS A 4 7.31 -31.97 -9.88
C CYS A 4 8.37 -31.43 -8.94
N ALA A 5 8.43 -30.11 -8.80
CA ALA A 5 9.51 -29.44 -8.10
C ALA A 5 8.98 -28.25 -7.30
N TRP A 6 9.76 -27.85 -6.30
CA TRP A 6 9.60 -26.60 -5.59
C TRP A 6 10.67 -25.61 -6.05
N PHE A 7 10.28 -24.37 -6.31
CA PHE A 7 11.19 -23.30 -6.72
C PHE A 7 11.15 -22.15 -5.74
N GLU A 8 12.28 -21.46 -5.56
CA GLU A 8 12.36 -20.28 -4.68
C GLU A 8 11.45 -19.16 -5.23
N PRO A 9 10.46 -18.67 -4.44
CA PRO A 9 9.44 -17.76 -4.95
C PRO A 9 9.96 -16.42 -5.47
N VAL A 10 11.00 -15.84 -4.85
CA VAL A 10 11.59 -14.56 -5.29
C VAL A 10 12.23 -14.72 -6.67
N ALA A 11 12.97 -15.79 -6.90
CA ALA A 11 13.60 -16.11 -8.18
C ALA A 11 12.56 -16.25 -9.29
N ILE A 12 11.48 -17.00 -9.05
CA ILE A 12 10.38 -17.13 -10.02
C ILE A 12 9.72 -15.78 -10.31
N ARG A 13 9.38 -14.99 -9.28
CA ARG A 13 8.78 -13.64 -9.47
C ARG A 13 9.69 -12.72 -10.28
N ARG A 14 11.01 -12.74 -10.01
CA ARG A 14 12.00 -11.94 -10.73
C ARG A 14 12.09 -12.37 -12.20
N ALA A 15 12.21 -13.66 -12.46
CA ALA A 15 12.30 -14.21 -13.81
C ALA A 15 11.03 -13.93 -14.63
N ALA A 16 9.84 -14.21 -14.06
CA ALA A 16 8.55 -13.97 -14.71
C ALA A 16 8.37 -12.50 -15.11
N ARG A 17 8.67 -11.58 -14.18
CA ARG A 17 8.59 -10.13 -14.45
C ARG A 17 9.61 -9.66 -15.48
N PHE A 18 10.84 -10.14 -15.39
CA PHE A 18 11.91 -9.76 -16.32
C PHE A 18 11.62 -10.24 -17.75
N LEU A 19 11.17 -11.48 -17.89
CA LEU A 19 10.84 -12.10 -19.18
C LEU A 19 9.45 -11.74 -19.70
N LYS A 20 8.61 -11.06 -18.89
CA LYS A 20 7.19 -10.79 -19.16
C LYS A 20 6.37 -12.06 -19.41
N LEU A 21 6.73 -13.16 -18.74
CA LEU A 21 6.05 -14.45 -18.86
C LEU A 21 5.26 -14.75 -17.59
N HIS A 22 3.96 -14.47 -17.63
CA HIS A 22 3.02 -14.76 -16.56
C HIS A 22 2.16 -15.97 -16.92
N THR A 23 2.41 -17.09 -16.25
CA THR A 23 1.63 -18.32 -16.34
C THR A 23 1.02 -18.70 -15.00
N GLU A 24 0.00 -19.54 -15.02
CA GLU A 24 -0.60 -20.17 -13.85
C GLU A 24 0.44 -20.85 -12.93
N ALA A 25 1.46 -21.48 -13.51
CA ALA A 25 2.58 -22.06 -12.77
C ALA A 25 3.46 -20.99 -12.11
N SER A 26 3.85 -19.96 -12.88
CA SER A 26 4.69 -18.86 -12.35
C SER A 26 4.01 -18.12 -11.21
N THR A 27 2.68 -17.98 -11.24
CA THR A 27 1.89 -17.36 -10.17
C THR A 27 1.89 -18.22 -8.91
N ARG A 28 1.66 -19.54 -9.04
CA ARG A 28 1.68 -20.47 -7.89
C ARG A 28 3.05 -20.54 -7.24
N PHE A 29 4.11 -20.80 -8.02
CA PHE A 29 5.47 -20.83 -7.49
C PHE A 29 5.91 -19.47 -6.97
N GLY A 30 5.52 -18.40 -7.65
CA GLY A 30 5.77 -17.03 -7.21
C GLY A 30 5.04 -16.64 -5.93
N ARG A 31 4.00 -17.35 -5.48
CA ARG A 31 3.38 -17.15 -4.16
C ARG A 31 3.99 -18.02 -3.06
N GLY A 32 4.74 -19.06 -3.45
CA GLY A 32 5.20 -20.10 -2.54
C GLY A 32 4.29 -21.32 -2.64
N ALA A 33 4.75 -22.34 -3.37
CA ALA A 33 4.12 -23.66 -3.33
C ALA A 33 4.55 -24.40 -2.05
N ASP A 34 3.74 -25.36 -1.60
CA ASP A 34 4.11 -26.24 -0.50
C ASP A 34 5.30 -27.14 -0.92
N PRO A 35 6.45 -27.07 -0.23
CA PRO A 35 7.61 -27.88 -0.57
C PRO A 35 7.41 -29.38 -0.32
N GLU A 36 6.50 -29.79 0.57
CA GLU A 36 6.23 -31.21 0.83
C GLU A 36 5.21 -31.82 -0.15
N MET A 37 4.63 -31.01 -1.05
CA MET A 37 3.57 -31.45 -1.96
C MET A 37 4.08 -32.15 -3.23
N ALA A 38 5.38 -32.00 -3.55
CA ALA A 38 5.93 -32.43 -4.84
C ALA A 38 5.75 -33.94 -5.10
N GLU A 39 6.08 -34.78 -4.12
CA GLU A 39 5.94 -36.24 -4.28
C GLU A 39 4.46 -36.63 -4.45
N LEU A 40 3.58 -36.14 -3.56
CA LEU A 40 2.16 -36.47 -3.61
C LEU A 40 1.50 -36.00 -4.92
N ALA A 41 1.83 -34.80 -5.39
CA ALA A 41 1.34 -34.29 -6.67
C ALA A 41 1.87 -35.09 -7.87
N SER A 42 3.14 -35.48 -7.86
CA SER A 42 3.72 -36.30 -8.93
C SER A 42 3.05 -37.67 -9.06
N ARG A 43 2.77 -38.33 -7.92
CA ARG A 43 2.08 -39.62 -7.86
C ARG A 43 0.64 -39.49 -8.35
N ARG A 44 -0.06 -38.43 -7.94
CA ARG A 44 -1.43 -38.16 -8.40
C ARG A 44 -1.48 -37.89 -9.90
N ALA A 45 -0.51 -37.15 -10.44
CA ALA A 45 -0.40 -36.92 -11.88
C ALA A 45 -0.16 -38.22 -12.64
N ALA A 46 0.75 -39.08 -12.16
CA ALA A 46 1.01 -40.39 -12.74
C ALA A 46 -0.23 -41.29 -12.75
N GLU A 47 -0.95 -41.35 -11.63
CA GLU A 47 -2.20 -42.11 -11.49
C GLU A 47 -3.24 -41.67 -12.54
N LEU A 48 -3.44 -40.37 -12.71
CA LEU A 48 -4.38 -39.82 -13.68
C LEU A 48 -3.96 -40.11 -15.13
N ILE A 49 -2.66 -40.06 -15.43
CA ILE A 49 -2.14 -40.40 -16.77
C ILE A 49 -2.42 -41.87 -17.09
N LEU A 50 -2.16 -42.78 -16.15
CA LEU A 50 -2.45 -44.21 -16.34
C LEU A 50 -3.94 -44.46 -16.59
N GLN A 51 -4.82 -43.79 -15.85
CA GLN A 51 -6.27 -43.95 -15.98
C GLN A 51 -6.80 -43.41 -17.32
N LEU A 52 -6.26 -42.30 -17.81
CA LEU A 52 -6.84 -41.56 -18.94
C LEU A 52 -6.13 -41.80 -20.27
N ALA A 53 -4.82 -42.04 -20.24
CA ALA A 53 -3.97 -42.18 -21.42
C ALA A 53 -3.24 -43.54 -21.47
N GLY A 54 -3.34 -44.37 -20.42
CA GLY A 54 -2.64 -45.64 -20.31
C GLY A 54 -1.14 -45.47 -20.05
N GLY A 55 -0.35 -46.44 -20.52
CA GLY A 55 1.09 -46.50 -20.33
C GLY A 55 1.53 -47.39 -19.16
N GLU A 56 2.84 -47.47 -18.94
CA GLU A 56 3.46 -48.26 -17.89
C GLU A 56 4.19 -47.34 -16.90
N LEU A 57 3.86 -47.44 -15.62
CA LEU A 57 4.55 -46.70 -14.57
C LEU A 57 5.76 -47.50 -14.09
N LEU A 58 6.94 -46.95 -14.33
CA LEU A 58 8.18 -47.52 -13.82
C LEU A 58 8.25 -47.41 -12.29
N ALA A 59 8.89 -48.40 -11.66
CA ALA A 59 9.08 -48.41 -10.21
C ALA A 59 10.09 -47.36 -9.75
N GLY A 60 9.81 -46.74 -8.60
CA GLY A 60 10.68 -45.78 -7.94
C GLY A 60 10.35 -44.32 -8.22
N VAL A 61 11.02 -43.42 -7.50
CA VAL A 61 10.98 -41.96 -7.68
C VAL A 61 12.38 -41.41 -7.48
N VAL A 62 12.76 -40.42 -8.28
CA VAL A 62 13.99 -39.66 -8.05
C VAL A 62 13.60 -38.38 -7.32
N ASP A 63 13.85 -38.34 -6.01
CA ASP A 63 13.61 -37.16 -5.17
C ASP A 63 14.94 -36.59 -4.67
N ILE A 64 15.16 -35.30 -4.98
CA ILE A 64 16.37 -34.55 -4.60
C ILE A 64 15.92 -33.36 -3.76
N TYR A 65 15.97 -33.52 -2.44
CA TYR A 65 15.51 -32.50 -1.48
C TYR A 65 16.64 -32.07 -0.51
N PRO A 66 17.60 -31.27 -0.99
CA PRO A 66 18.70 -30.80 -0.17
C PRO A 66 18.21 -29.82 0.91
N GLY A 67 18.66 -30.02 2.15
CA GLY A 67 18.35 -29.11 3.25
C GLY A 67 16.89 -29.16 3.73
N LYS A 68 16.25 -30.34 3.65
CA LYS A 68 14.90 -30.58 4.19
C LYS A 68 14.79 -30.05 5.62
N ARG A 69 13.80 -29.17 5.85
CA ARG A 69 13.61 -28.48 7.13
C ARG A 69 12.65 -29.25 8.01
N ALA A 70 12.95 -29.32 9.31
CA ALA A 70 11.99 -29.82 10.28
C ALA A 70 10.79 -28.87 10.41
N PRO A 71 9.58 -29.39 10.70
CA PRO A 71 8.42 -28.56 11.00
C PRO A 71 8.76 -27.56 12.10
N LYS A 72 8.50 -26.28 11.85
CA LYS A 72 8.70 -25.23 12.86
C LYS A 72 7.57 -25.31 13.88
N LYS A 73 7.89 -24.96 15.12
CA LYS A 73 6.90 -24.76 16.17
C LYS A 73 6.81 -23.29 16.52
N ILE A 74 5.59 -22.79 16.64
CA ILE A 74 5.30 -21.41 17.02
C ILE A 74 4.44 -21.46 18.27
N ARG A 75 4.84 -20.71 19.30
CA ARG A 75 4.09 -20.59 20.55
C ARG A 75 3.18 -19.38 20.46
N VAL A 76 1.93 -19.54 20.87
CA VAL A 76 0.97 -18.46 21.10
C VAL A 76 0.49 -18.47 22.53
N THR A 77 0.37 -17.30 23.16
CA THR A 77 0.01 -17.15 24.57
C THR A 77 -1.33 -16.46 24.72
N ARG A 78 -2.11 -16.84 25.75
CA ARG A 78 -3.40 -16.21 26.04
C ARG A 78 -3.24 -14.71 26.32
N SER A 79 -2.19 -14.33 27.04
CA SER A 79 -1.89 -12.94 27.32
C SER A 79 -1.77 -12.09 26.06
N GLU A 80 -1.12 -12.62 25.01
CA GLU A 80 -0.95 -11.90 23.74
C GLU A 80 -2.23 -11.89 22.91
N ILE A 81 -2.99 -13.00 22.89
CA ILE A 81 -4.34 -13.05 22.30
C ILE A 81 -5.21 -11.94 22.89
N LEU A 82 -5.29 -11.85 24.22
CA LEU A 82 -6.06 -10.82 24.93
C LEU A 82 -5.55 -9.41 24.64
N ARG A 83 -4.22 -9.22 24.64
CA ARG A 83 -3.59 -7.91 24.41
C ARG A 83 -3.84 -7.39 23.00
N VAL A 84 -3.77 -8.26 21.99
CA VAL A 84 -3.88 -7.90 20.57
C VAL A 84 -5.35 -7.81 20.15
N MET A 85 -6.15 -8.84 20.43
CA MET A 85 -7.56 -8.90 20.01
C MET A 85 -8.47 -8.06 20.92
N GLY A 86 -8.06 -7.82 22.16
CA GLY A 86 -8.88 -7.14 23.15
C GLY A 86 -10.10 -7.95 23.61
N ALA A 87 -10.23 -9.20 23.17
CA ALA A 87 -11.34 -10.11 23.43
C ALA A 87 -10.86 -11.39 24.11
N ASP A 88 -11.62 -11.87 25.10
CA ASP A 88 -11.34 -13.13 25.78
C ASP A 88 -11.94 -14.30 24.99
N VAL A 89 -11.11 -14.92 24.16
CA VAL A 89 -11.49 -16.04 23.30
C VAL A 89 -11.46 -17.34 24.13
N PRO A 90 -12.55 -18.13 24.13
CA PRO A 90 -12.57 -19.43 24.83
C PRO A 90 -11.51 -20.39 24.29
N ASP A 91 -10.96 -21.23 25.17
CA ASP A 91 -9.86 -22.16 24.82
C ASP A 91 -10.24 -23.11 23.68
N LYS A 92 -11.49 -23.60 23.71
CA LYS A 92 -12.04 -24.47 22.67
C LYS A 92 -12.09 -23.79 21.30
N GLU A 93 -12.38 -22.49 21.26
CA GLU A 93 -12.42 -21.72 20.01
C GLU A 93 -11.02 -21.48 19.46
N ILE A 94 -10.04 -21.23 20.34
CA ILE A 94 -8.62 -21.12 19.97
C ILE A 94 -8.14 -22.45 19.36
N GLU A 95 -8.39 -23.56 20.05
CA GLU A 95 -7.97 -24.90 19.63
C GLU A 95 -8.68 -25.36 18.35
N ALA A 96 -9.98 -25.09 18.22
CA ALA A 96 -10.75 -25.40 17.02
C ALA A 96 -10.26 -24.58 15.81
N SER A 97 -9.99 -23.28 16.01
CA SER A 97 -9.51 -22.40 14.94
C SER A 97 -8.15 -22.86 14.41
N LEU A 98 -7.18 -23.05 15.31
CA LEU A 98 -5.83 -23.47 14.93
C LEU A 98 -5.79 -24.91 14.43
N GLY A 99 -6.57 -25.81 15.06
CA GLY A 99 -6.70 -27.21 14.64
C GLY A 99 -7.31 -27.34 13.25
N GLY A 100 -8.39 -26.60 12.95
CA GLY A 100 -9.04 -26.59 11.65
C GLY A 100 -8.15 -26.07 10.51
N LEU A 101 -7.15 -25.26 10.85
CA LEU A 101 -6.15 -24.74 9.91
C LEU A 101 -4.90 -25.62 9.77
N GLY A 102 -4.83 -26.73 10.51
CA GLY A 102 -3.74 -27.70 10.43
C GLY A 102 -2.54 -27.42 11.35
N PHE A 103 -2.65 -26.48 12.29
CA PHE A 103 -1.55 -26.12 13.20
C PHE A 103 -1.34 -27.08 14.38
N ALA A 104 -2.21 -28.09 14.54
CA ALA A 104 -2.14 -29.10 15.60
C ALA A 104 -1.79 -28.50 16.99
N PRO A 105 -2.61 -27.58 17.52
CA PRO A 105 -2.28 -26.85 18.74
C PRO A 105 -2.20 -27.79 19.95
N VAL A 106 -1.07 -27.74 20.66
CA VAL A 106 -0.87 -28.46 21.92
C VAL A 106 -0.86 -27.45 23.05
N ARG A 107 -1.87 -27.51 23.93
CA ARG A 107 -1.93 -26.64 25.10
C ARG A 107 -0.77 -26.93 26.06
N ILE A 108 -0.12 -25.86 26.50
CA ILE A 108 0.92 -25.85 27.51
C ILE A 108 0.44 -24.93 28.63
N ASP A 109 0.19 -25.51 29.81
CA ASP A 109 -0.03 -24.74 31.03
C ASP A 109 1.01 -25.11 32.09
N GLN A 110 1.42 -24.10 32.87
CA GLN A 110 2.25 -24.32 34.06
C GLN A 110 1.39 -24.66 35.29
N ASN A 111 0.06 -24.52 35.22
CA ASN A 111 -0.88 -24.56 36.36
C ASN A 111 -2.09 -25.50 36.16
N ARG A 112 -1.89 -26.70 35.62
CA ARG A 112 -2.88 -27.81 35.61
C ARG A 112 -4.27 -27.44 35.06
N GLY A 113 -4.37 -27.15 33.77
CA GLY A 113 -5.60 -27.37 33.01
C GLY A 113 -6.82 -26.48 33.31
N ALA A 114 -6.67 -25.38 34.06
CA ALA A 114 -7.80 -24.47 34.27
C ALA A 114 -8.13 -23.71 32.98
N GLU A 115 -9.37 -23.88 32.50
CA GLU A 115 -9.95 -23.08 31.41
C GLU A 115 -9.87 -21.60 31.80
N GLY A 116 -9.50 -20.73 30.85
CA GLY A 116 -9.40 -19.29 31.15
C GLY A 116 -8.04 -18.80 31.66
N SER A 117 -7.06 -19.69 31.93
CA SER A 117 -5.79 -19.29 32.54
C SER A 117 -4.98 -18.29 31.68
N LEU A 118 -4.65 -17.12 32.24
CA LEU A 118 -3.78 -16.12 31.59
C LEU A 118 -2.36 -16.63 31.27
N LEU A 119 -1.92 -17.70 31.95
CA LEU A 119 -0.62 -18.33 31.72
C LEU A 119 -0.71 -19.47 30.68
N ALA A 120 -1.89 -19.74 30.13
CA ALA A 120 -2.05 -20.73 29.07
C ALA A 120 -1.32 -20.28 27.80
N ALA A 121 -0.70 -21.26 27.15
CA ALA A 121 -0.12 -21.11 25.83
C ALA A 121 -0.44 -22.34 24.98
N TRP A 122 -0.29 -22.22 23.66
CA TRP A 122 -0.40 -23.31 22.72
C TRP A 122 0.86 -23.36 21.87
N GLU A 123 1.48 -24.53 21.82
CA GLU A 123 2.54 -24.82 20.87
C GLU A 123 1.91 -25.39 19.60
N CYS A 124 2.10 -24.67 18.50
CA CYS A 124 1.51 -24.97 17.20
C CYS A 124 2.59 -25.47 16.25
N THR A 125 2.36 -26.61 15.61
CA THR A 125 3.25 -27.12 14.56
C THR A 125 2.84 -26.51 13.23
N LEU A 126 3.77 -25.82 12.59
CA LEU A 126 3.54 -25.15 11.31
C LEU A 126 3.39 -26.20 10.19
N PRO A 127 2.22 -26.31 9.52
CA PRO A 127 2.09 -27.13 8.33
C PRO A 127 2.88 -26.52 7.17
N SER A 128 3.40 -27.38 6.28
CA SER A 128 4.34 -27.00 5.22
C SER A 128 3.75 -26.03 4.17
N TRP A 129 2.43 -26.08 3.97
CA TRP A 129 1.71 -25.18 3.05
C TRP A 129 1.40 -23.79 3.63
N ARG A 130 1.74 -23.51 4.90
CA ARG A 130 1.50 -22.22 5.56
C ARG A 130 2.80 -21.45 5.79
N ALA A 131 3.64 -21.35 4.76
CA ALA A 131 4.97 -20.75 4.85
C ALA A 131 4.96 -19.26 5.25
N GLU A 132 3.83 -18.57 5.14
CA GLU A 132 3.64 -17.18 5.55
C GLU A 132 3.51 -16.97 7.06
N VAL A 133 3.20 -18.03 7.83
CA VAL A 133 3.05 -17.95 9.29
C VAL A 133 4.41 -18.21 9.95
N GLU A 134 4.99 -17.16 10.56
CA GLU A 134 6.35 -17.21 11.11
C GLU A 134 6.43 -16.84 12.59
N ARG A 135 5.42 -16.14 13.11
CA ARG A 135 5.43 -15.52 14.43
C ARG A 135 4.11 -15.76 15.17
N GLU A 136 4.14 -15.54 16.47
CA GLU A 136 2.95 -15.60 17.34
C GLU A 136 1.80 -14.74 16.82
N ILE A 137 2.09 -13.51 16.36
CA ILE A 137 1.06 -12.59 15.85
C ILE A 137 0.33 -13.12 14.63
N ASP A 138 0.99 -13.92 13.80
CA ASP A 138 0.39 -14.50 12.59
C ASP A 138 -0.63 -15.60 12.99
N LEU A 139 -0.38 -16.33 14.09
CA LEU A 139 -1.38 -17.26 14.67
C LEU A 139 -2.54 -16.50 15.33
N ILE A 140 -2.28 -15.36 15.98
CA ILE A 140 -3.33 -14.53 16.58
C ILE A 140 -4.26 -13.97 15.48
N GLU A 141 -3.71 -13.58 14.32
CA GLU A 141 -4.51 -13.16 13.17
C GLU A 141 -5.40 -14.29 12.65
N GLU A 142 -4.89 -15.52 12.58
CA GLU A 142 -5.68 -16.68 12.18
C GLU A 142 -6.82 -17.00 13.18
N ILE A 143 -6.55 -16.90 14.49
CA ILE A 143 -7.59 -17.01 15.52
C ILE A 143 -8.63 -15.91 15.34
N ALA A 144 -8.19 -14.65 15.14
CA ALA A 144 -9.07 -13.51 14.94
C ALA A 144 -9.98 -13.68 13.71
N ARG A 145 -9.41 -14.16 12.60
CA ARG A 145 -10.13 -14.37 11.33
C ARG A 145 -11.20 -15.45 11.43
N ILE A 146 -10.91 -16.56 12.13
CA ILE A 146 -11.86 -17.66 12.31
C ILE A 146 -12.90 -17.35 13.39
N TYR A 147 -12.49 -16.74 14.51
CA TYR A 147 -13.39 -16.39 15.59
C TYR A 147 -14.42 -15.34 15.17
N GLY A 148 -14.02 -14.39 14.33
CA GLY A 148 -14.88 -13.33 13.79
C GLY A 148 -14.49 -11.95 14.32
N LEU A 149 -14.12 -11.05 13.41
CA LEU A 149 -13.70 -9.67 13.73
C LEU A 149 -14.84 -8.83 14.31
N ASP A 150 -16.09 -9.18 13.99
CA ASP A 150 -17.31 -8.52 14.48
C ASP A 150 -17.54 -8.72 15.98
N LYS A 151 -16.92 -9.75 16.58
CA LYS A 151 -17.02 -10.04 18.01
C LYS A 151 -16.09 -9.18 18.86
N PHE A 152 -15.24 -8.35 18.24
CA PHE A 152 -14.28 -7.54 18.99
C PHE A 152 -14.96 -6.30 19.56
N PRO A 153 -14.76 -6.01 20.86
CA PRO A 153 -15.34 -4.81 21.44
C PRO A 153 -14.69 -3.57 20.83
N PRO A 154 -15.47 -2.60 20.32
CA PRO A 154 -14.90 -1.35 19.84
C PRO A 154 -14.28 -0.59 21.02
N ARG A 155 -13.00 -0.26 20.91
CA ARG A 155 -12.26 0.50 21.93
C ARG A 155 -11.57 1.70 21.29
N LEU A 156 -11.75 2.86 21.91
CA LEU A 156 -10.93 4.03 21.61
C LEU A 156 -9.66 3.97 22.48
N PRO A 157 -8.45 3.96 21.88
CA PRO A 157 -7.24 4.01 22.66
C PRO A 157 -7.16 5.35 23.42
N PRO A 158 -6.69 5.35 24.69
CA PRO A 158 -6.52 6.58 25.43
C PRO A 158 -5.46 7.46 24.77
N ALA A 159 -5.83 8.68 24.39
CA ALA A 159 -4.88 9.68 23.90
C ALA A 159 -4.11 10.30 25.07
N ARG A 160 -2.78 10.14 25.08
CA ARG A 160 -1.91 10.74 26.12
C ARG A 160 -1.53 12.19 25.83
N GLN A 161 -1.74 12.65 24.60
CA GLN A 161 -1.37 13.99 24.15
C GLN A 161 -2.55 14.64 23.44
N GLY A 162 -2.70 15.96 23.62
CA GLY A 162 -3.67 16.74 22.87
C GLY A 162 -3.22 16.91 21.42
N ALA A 163 -4.19 16.99 20.51
CA ALA A 163 -3.91 17.34 19.12
C ALA A 163 -3.61 18.84 19.00
N ALA A 164 -2.56 19.19 18.25
CA ALA A 164 -2.26 20.56 17.87
C ALA A 164 -2.50 20.76 16.38
N ARG A 165 -2.90 21.98 15.99
CA ARG A 165 -2.98 22.36 14.58
C ARG A 165 -1.57 22.41 13.99
N LEU A 166 -1.44 22.09 12.70
CA LEU A 166 -0.18 22.21 11.99
C LEU A 166 0.34 23.66 11.99
N PRO A 167 1.66 23.86 11.89
CA PRO A 167 2.23 25.18 11.62
C PRO A 167 1.53 25.83 10.42
N HIS A 168 1.26 27.13 10.53
CA HIS A 168 0.58 27.95 9.52
C HIS A 168 -0.89 27.64 9.23
N TYR A 169 -1.52 26.62 9.84
CA TYR A 169 -2.94 26.30 9.60
C TYR A 169 -3.84 27.54 9.72
N GLN A 170 -3.70 28.30 10.81
CA GLN A 170 -4.52 29.49 11.04
C GLN A 170 -4.27 30.58 9.99
N ALA A 171 -3.02 30.76 9.57
CA ALA A 171 -2.66 31.75 8.56
C ALA A 171 -3.22 31.36 7.19
N GLU A 172 -3.14 30.08 6.81
CA GLU A 172 -3.67 29.57 5.56
C GLU A 172 -5.20 29.57 5.50
N THR A 173 -5.86 29.22 6.60
CA THR A 173 -7.32 29.35 6.70
C THR A 173 -7.74 30.80 6.47
N ARG A 174 -7.08 31.76 7.14
CA ARG A 174 -7.36 33.19 6.95
C ARG A 174 -7.09 33.66 5.51
N LEU A 175 -5.97 33.24 4.90
CA LEU A 175 -5.65 33.57 3.51
C LEU A 175 -6.71 33.02 2.55
N ARG A 176 -7.13 31.76 2.75
CA ARG A 176 -8.18 31.11 1.96
C ARG A 176 -9.51 31.83 2.09
N GLU A 177 -9.96 32.10 3.32
CA GLU A 177 -11.21 32.84 3.58
C GLU A 177 -11.19 34.24 2.95
N CYS A 178 -10.06 34.95 3.05
CA CYS A 178 -9.89 36.27 2.45
C CYS A 178 -9.96 36.22 0.91
N LEU A 179 -9.22 35.31 0.27
CA LEU A 179 -9.20 35.18 -1.19
C LEU A 179 -10.57 34.75 -1.74
N ILE A 180 -11.26 33.84 -1.07
CA ILE A 180 -12.64 33.46 -1.40
C ILE A 180 -13.57 34.67 -1.27
N GLY A 181 -13.46 35.44 -0.20
CA GLY A 181 -14.22 36.69 0.00
C GLY A 181 -13.95 37.75 -1.07
N LEU A 182 -12.74 37.76 -1.66
CA LEU A 182 -12.36 38.62 -2.79
C LEU A 182 -12.78 38.06 -4.17
N GLY A 183 -13.49 36.93 -4.20
CA GLY A 183 -14.01 36.31 -5.41
C GLY A 183 -13.01 35.41 -6.15
N TYR A 184 -11.91 35.01 -5.50
CA TYR A 184 -10.99 34.01 -6.06
C TYR A 184 -11.52 32.59 -5.81
N ARG A 185 -11.17 31.67 -6.71
CA ARG A 185 -11.45 30.24 -6.61
C ARG A 185 -10.16 29.49 -6.31
N GLU A 186 -10.20 28.64 -5.28
CA GLU A 186 -9.06 27.77 -4.98
C GLU A 186 -8.97 26.68 -6.05
N ILE A 187 -7.77 26.45 -6.56
CA ILE A 187 -7.44 25.35 -7.46
C ILE A 187 -6.42 24.42 -6.80
N LEU A 188 -6.43 23.16 -7.21
CA LEU A 188 -5.42 22.18 -6.86
C LEU A 188 -4.83 21.63 -8.15
N THR A 189 -3.55 21.88 -8.37
CA THR A 189 -2.87 21.43 -9.58
C THR A 189 -1.89 20.30 -9.26
N ILE A 190 -1.65 19.44 -10.25
CA ILE A 190 -0.63 18.40 -10.15
C ILE A 190 0.73 19.08 -10.32
N PRO A 191 1.70 18.88 -9.39
CA PRO A 191 2.98 19.59 -9.44
C PRO A 191 3.93 19.02 -10.50
N HIS A 192 3.59 17.91 -11.16
CA HIS A 192 4.34 17.36 -12.27
C HIS A 192 4.03 18.13 -13.54
N VAL A 193 5.07 18.62 -14.19
CA VAL A 193 4.96 19.44 -15.39
C VAL A 193 6.01 19.03 -16.40
N ARG A 194 5.76 19.42 -17.65
CA ARG A 194 6.70 19.34 -18.73
C ARG A 194 7.87 20.30 -18.48
N GLU A 195 9.10 19.82 -18.64
CA GLU A 195 10.30 20.62 -18.33
C GLU A 195 10.34 21.94 -19.11
N GLU A 196 10.00 21.92 -20.40
CA GLU A 196 10.02 23.11 -21.24
C GLU A 196 9.03 24.18 -20.76
N ARG A 197 7.86 23.76 -20.25
CA ARG A 197 6.88 24.68 -19.65
C ARG A 197 7.37 25.23 -18.32
N ASP A 198 8.01 24.40 -17.50
CA ASP A 198 8.59 24.84 -16.23
C ASP A 198 9.72 25.85 -16.46
N ALA A 199 10.58 25.61 -17.45
CA ALA A 199 11.71 26.45 -17.78
C ALA A 199 11.32 27.90 -18.11
N LEU A 200 10.11 28.14 -18.65
CA LEU A 200 9.60 29.49 -18.93
C LEU A 200 9.41 30.34 -17.67
N PHE A 201 9.13 29.71 -16.53
CA PHE A 201 8.85 30.38 -15.26
C PHE A 201 9.94 30.12 -14.19
N ARG A 202 10.90 29.23 -14.48
CA ARG A 202 11.94 28.82 -13.54
C ARG A 202 12.88 29.99 -13.24
N PRO A 203 13.12 30.34 -11.96
CA PRO A 203 14.10 31.35 -11.61
C PRO A 203 15.51 30.91 -12.01
N ALA A 204 16.36 31.88 -12.38
CA ALA A 204 17.75 31.62 -12.72
C ALA A 204 18.49 30.91 -11.58
N GLY A 205 19.33 29.94 -11.93
CA GLY A 205 20.15 29.18 -10.96
C GLY A 205 19.41 28.04 -10.23
N ILE A 206 18.12 27.81 -10.52
CA ILE A 206 17.40 26.66 -9.97
C ILE A 206 17.58 25.44 -10.88
N THR A 207 18.04 24.33 -10.30
CA THR A 207 18.09 23.03 -10.98
C THR A 207 16.72 22.34 -10.89
N PRO A 208 16.11 21.91 -12.00
CA PRO A 208 14.84 21.20 -12.00
C PRO A 208 14.92 19.86 -11.26
N ALA A 209 13.82 19.48 -10.60
CA ALA A 209 13.68 18.19 -9.94
C ALA A 209 13.04 17.16 -10.88
N HIS A 210 13.87 16.37 -11.58
CA HIS A 210 13.42 15.34 -12.52
C HIS A 210 12.87 14.08 -11.81
N LEU A 211 11.83 13.50 -12.40
CA LEU A 211 11.35 12.17 -12.01
C LEU A 211 12.21 11.09 -12.69
N SER A 212 12.61 10.06 -11.95
CA SER A 212 13.41 8.94 -12.49
C SER A 212 12.60 7.98 -13.37
N ASN A 213 11.29 7.91 -13.15
CA ASN A 213 10.36 7.07 -13.91
C ASN A 213 9.06 7.84 -14.18
N PRO A 214 9.10 8.86 -15.05
CA PRO A 214 7.92 9.67 -15.34
C PRO A 214 6.86 8.84 -16.07
N LEU A 215 5.59 9.08 -15.76
CA LEU A 215 4.46 8.44 -16.45
C LEU A 215 4.36 8.88 -17.92
N SER A 216 4.81 10.10 -18.22
CA SER A 216 4.88 10.69 -19.55
C SER A 216 5.86 11.87 -19.57
N GLU A 217 6.27 12.31 -20.76
CA GLU A 217 7.12 13.50 -20.92
C GLU A 217 6.45 14.78 -20.40
N GLU A 218 5.12 14.85 -20.46
CA GLU A 218 4.30 15.95 -19.91
C GLU A 218 4.38 16.07 -18.38
N ALA A 219 4.94 15.05 -17.71
CA ALA A 219 5.11 14.96 -16.27
C ALA A 219 6.56 14.60 -15.90
N SER A 220 7.54 15.20 -16.60
CA SER A 220 8.97 14.88 -16.49
C SER A 220 9.67 15.50 -15.28
N VAL A 221 9.20 16.66 -14.80
CA VAL A 221 9.80 17.37 -13.65
C VAL A 221 8.74 17.81 -12.65
N LEU A 222 9.15 18.08 -11.42
CA LEU A 222 8.33 18.83 -10.45
C LEU A 222 8.47 20.33 -10.71
N ARG A 223 7.36 21.07 -10.58
CA ARG A 223 7.32 22.52 -10.84
C ARG A 223 8.29 23.29 -9.94
N SER A 224 9.11 24.12 -10.55
CA SER A 224 10.04 25.03 -9.89
C SER A 224 9.35 26.24 -9.25
N THR A 225 8.14 26.56 -9.74
CA THR A 225 7.26 27.62 -9.23
C THR A 225 5.80 27.20 -9.39
N GLY A 226 4.86 27.83 -8.66
CA GLY A 226 3.44 27.62 -8.93
C GLY A 226 2.93 28.32 -10.19
N ALA A 227 3.71 29.24 -10.77
CA ALA A 227 3.28 30.04 -11.92
C ALA A 227 3.05 29.19 -13.17
N VAL A 228 3.86 28.14 -13.40
CA VAL A 228 3.69 27.25 -14.57
C VAL A 228 2.33 26.53 -14.56
N THR A 229 1.92 26.01 -13.40
CA THR A 229 0.64 25.32 -13.25
C THR A 229 -0.53 26.31 -13.20
N MET A 230 -0.32 27.51 -12.65
CA MET A 230 -1.31 28.57 -12.67
C MET A 230 -1.56 29.07 -14.10
N ALA A 231 -0.50 29.27 -14.89
CA ALA A 231 -0.60 29.66 -16.29
C ALA A 231 -1.35 28.59 -17.10
N ALA A 232 -1.05 27.31 -16.89
CA ALA A 232 -1.78 26.22 -17.52
C ALA A 232 -3.27 26.20 -17.12
N ALA A 233 -3.60 26.48 -15.86
CA ALA A 233 -4.98 26.57 -15.40
C ALA A 233 -5.74 27.75 -16.02
N LEU A 234 -5.08 28.91 -16.16
CA LEU A 234 -5.65 30.08 -16.84
C LEU A 234 -5.82 29.82 -18.34
N GLU A 235 -4.81 29.27 -19.01
CA GLU A 235 -4.85 28.85 -20.42
C GLU A 235 -6.04 27.90 -20.66
N TRP A 236 -6.21 26.89 -19.80
CA TRP A 236 -7.33 25.96 -19.89
C TRP A 236 -8.67 26.69 -19.80
N ASN A 237 -8.85 27.59 -18.82
CA ASN A 237 -10.11 28.34 -18.67
C ASN A 237 -10.38 29.25 -19.89
N LEU A 238 -9.36 29.97 -20.36
CA LEU A 238 -9.47 30.84 -21.54
C LEU A 238 -9.88 30.07 -22.80
N ASN A 239 -9.28 28.89 -23.00
CA ASN A 239 -9.62 27.99 -24.13
C ASN A 239 -11.04 27.41 -24.04
N HIS A 240 -11.68 27.46 -22.86
CA HIS A 240 -13.08 27.06 -22.65
C HIS A 240 -14.03 28.26 -22.54
N GLY A 241 -13.60 29.43 -23.04
CA GLY A 241 -14.43 30.64 -23.12
C GLY A 241 -14.58 31.40 -21.81
N GLN A 242 -13.92 30.97 -20.73
CA GLN A 242 -13.91 31.68 -19.45
C GLN A 242 -12.88 32.81 -19.50
N ARG A 243 -13.32 34.01 -19.90
CA ARG A 243 -12.45 35.19 -20.04
C ARG A 243 -12.05 35.82 -18.72
N ASN A 244 -12.91 35.73 -17.71
CA ASN A 244 -12.70 36.27 -16.37
C ASN A 244 -12.42 35.11 -15.41
N ALA A 245 -11.17 34.97 -14.96
CA ALA A 245 -10.80 33.97 -13.97
C ALA A 245 -9.94 34.60 -12.87
N ARG A 246 -10.25 34.23 -11.62
CA ARG A 246 -9.50 34.60 -10.42
C ARG A 246 -9.20 33.32 -9.68
N LEU A 247 -7.97 32.85 -9.77
CA LEU A 247 -7.55 31.56 -9.27
C LEU A 247 -6.46 31.75 -8.22
N PHE A 248 -6.45 30.89 -7.20
CA PHE A 248 -5.33 30.80 -6.28
C PHE A 248 -5.04 29.36 -5.88
N GLU A 249 -3.80 29.10 -5.52
CA GLU A 249 -3.35 27.81 -5.03
C GLU A 249 -2.40 28.00 -3.85
N ILE A 250 -2.67 27.33 -2.73
CA ILE A 250 -1.71 27.17 -1.63
C ILE A 250 -1.04 25.81 -1.83
N GLY A 251 0.16 25.82 -2.40
CA GLY A 251 0.86 24.61 -2.81
C GLY A 251 2.34 24.64 -2.44
N ARG A 252 3.12 23.76 -3.07
CA ARG A 252 4.58 23.75 -2.97
C ARG A 252 5.23 23.94 -4.32
N HIS A 253 6.40 24.56 -4.33
CA HIS A 253 7.37 24.41 -5.41
C HIS A 253 8.55 23.58 -4.94
N TYR A 254 9.28 23.03 -5.92
CA TYR A 254 10.33 22.05 -5.69
C TYR A 254 11.62 22.55 -6.32
N ARG A 255 12.71 22.44 -5.58
CA ARG A 255 14.06 22.80 -6.03
C ARG A 255 15.04 21.76 -5.55
N LEU A 256 16.13 21.56 -6.27
CA LEU A 256 17.27 20.79 -5.76
C LEU A 256 18.32 21.74 -5.19
N HIS A 257 18.75 21.48 -3.95
CA HIS A 257 19.95 22.06 -3.37
C HIS A 257 21.00 20.96 -3.30
N GLY A 258 21.89 20.92 -4.31
CA GLY A 258 22.75 19.76 -4.54
C GLY A 258 21.90 18.54 -4.90
N SER A 259 22.01 17.46 -4.11
CA SER A 259 21.18 16.25 -4.26
C SER A 259 19.92 16.25 -3.38
N HIS A 260 19.70 17.28 -2.57
CA HIS A 260 18.58 17.31 -1.62
C HIS A 260 17.38 18.09 -2.18
N PRO A 261 16.17 17.52 -2.14
CA PRO A 261 14.97 18.24 -2.50
C PRO A 261 14.60 19.25 -1.41
N VAL A 262 14.32 20.48 -1.84
CA VAL A 262 13.77 21.55 -1.01
C VAL A 262 12.36 21.85 -1.47
N GLU A 263 11.41 21.67 -0.56
CA GLU A 263 10.00 21.96 -0.79
C GLU A 263 9.63 23.24 -0.04
N THR A 264 9.18 24.26 -0.77
CA THR A 264 8.74 25.51 -0.14
C THR A 264 7.26 25.70 -0.37
N ARG A 265 6.55 26.01 0.72
CA ARG A 265 5.12 26.33 0.67
C ARG A 265 4.94 27.74 0.10
N VAL A 266 4.06 27.87 -0.89
CA VAL A 266 3.83 29.12 -1.62
C VAL A 266 2.34 29.32 -1.89
N LEU A 267 1.92 30.57 -1.84
CA LEU A 267 0.64 31.02 -2.39
C LEU A 267 0.90 31.51 -3.81
N THR A 268 0.21 30.92 -4.78
CA THR A 268 0.22 31.39 -6.17
C THR A 268 -1.14 31.95 -6.51
N ILE A 269 -1.17 33.11 -7.14
CA ILE A 269 -2.40 33.79 -7.56
C ILE A 269 -2.30 34.05 -9.06
N GLY A 270 -3.37 33.77 -9.78
CA GLY A 270 -3.49 34.03 -11.21
C GLY A 270 -4.82 34.70 -11.53
N VAL A 271 -4.78 35.72 -12.37
CA VAL A 271 -5.97 36.45 -12.82
C VAL A 271 -5.93 36.68 -14.32
N THR A 272 -7.09 36.69 -14.95
CA THR A 272 -7.29 37.11 -16.35
C THR A 272 -8.66 37.77 -16.49
N GLY A 273 -8.81 38.63 -17.50
CA GLY A 273 -10.04 39.35 -17.81
C GLY A 273 -10.21 40.64 -17.01
N GLU A 274 -11.42 40.94 -16.57
CA GLU A 274 -11.79 42.19 -15.92
C GLU A 274 -11.73 42.09 -14.38
N ALA A 275 -11.17 43.12 -13.73
CA ALA A 275 -11.19 43.30 -12.28
C ALA A 275 -12.58 43.68 -11.74
N ARG A 276 -13.50 44.09 -12.61
CA ARG A 276 -14.94 44.17 -12.35
C ARG A 276 -15.65 44.05 -13.68
N GLU A 277 -16.56 43.10 -13.79
CA GLU A 277 -17.37 42.94 -15.00
C GLU A 277 -18.33 44.13 -15.17
N LYS A 278 -18.63 44.48 -16.43
CA LYS A 278 -19.66 45.47 -16.73
C LYS A 278 -21.01 45.02 -16.16
N GLY A 279 -21.54 45.81 -15.22
CA GLY A 279 -22.87 45.62 -14.65
C GLY A 279 -23.88 46.60 -15.25
N LEU A 280 -25.12 46.54 -14.76
CA LEU A 280 -26.16 47.50 -15.11
C LEU A 280 -25.82 48.93 -14.62
N TYR A 281 -25.12 49.02 -13.49
CA TYR A 281 -24.78 50.29 -12.81
C TYR A 281 -23.28 50.60 -12.79
N ASP A 282 -22.45 49.64 -13.19
CA ASP A 282 -21.00 49.70 -13.07
C ASP A 282 -20.33 49.52 -14.42
N THR A 283 -19.30 50.33 -14.67
CA THR A 283 -18.41 50.14 -15.82
C THR A 283 -17.45 48.98 -15.57
N ALA A 284 -17.10 48.29 -16.67
CA ALA A 284 -15.99 47.34 -16.66
C ALA A 284 -14.72 48.03 -16.17
N ARG A 285 -13.92 47.30 -15.41
CA ARG A 285 -12.61 47.75 -14.93
C ARG A 285 -11.59 46.66 -15.19
N ASP A 286 -10.51 46.99 -15.87
CA ASP A 286 -9.40 46.07 -16.10
C ASP A 286 -8.56 45.86 -14.83
N PHE A 287 -7.84 44.75 -14.77
CA PHE A 287 -6.78 44.59 -13.77
C PHE A 287 -5.62 45.54 -14.09
N SER A 288 -5.11 46.24 -13.08
CA SER A 288 -3.86 47.02 -13.14
C SER A 288 -2.93 46.57 -12.01
N PHE A 289 -1.62 46.71 -12.23
CA PHE A 289 -0.61 46.47 -11.20
C PHE A 289 -0.52 47.66 -10.22
#